data_AF-T1G7N8-F1
#
_entry.id   AF-T1G7N8-F1
#
_cell.length_a   1.000
_cell.length_b   1.000
_cell.length_c   1.000
_cell.angle_alpha   90.00
_cell.angle_beta   90.00
_cell.angle_gamma   90.00
#
_symmetry.space_group_name_H-M   'P 1'
#
loop_
_entity.id
_entity.type
_entity.pdbx_description
1 polymer ?
#
loop_
_entity_poly.entity_id
_entity_poly.type
_entity_poly.pdbx_seq_one_letter_code
_entity_poly.pdbx_strand_id
1 'polypeptide(L)' 'MFGIRSSKFRHLYGCVSRKEDCYEGVKVTSNAHDSNFCEVNPKFVAIVIESIGGGVFIVIPINQVIESLLSMA' A
#
# COMPACT_ATOMS: atom_id res chain seq x y z
N MET A 1 -3.24 -37.66 24.59
CA MET A 1 -4.41 -37.22 23.79
C MET A 1 -4.05 -35.87 23.19
N PHE A 2 -3.70 -35.80 21.91
CA PHE A 2 -3.26 -34.55 21.28
C PHE A 2 -4.48 -33.64 21.08
N GLY A 3 -4.69 -32.73 22.03
CA GLY A 3 -5.76 -31.74 21.93
C GLY A 3 -5.47 -30.81 20.75
N ILE A 4 -6.30 -30.88 19.72
CA ILE A 4 -6.25 -29.95 18.59
C ILE A 4 -6.43 -28.54 19.15
N ARG A 5 -5.39 -27.69 19.04
CA ARG A 5 -5.46 -26.29 19.47
C ARG A 5 -6.54 -25.56 18.68
N SER A 6 -7.67 -25.26 19.33
CA SER A 6 -8.73 -24.44 18.72
C SER A 6 -8.25 -23.01 18.53
N SER A 7 -8.40 -22.49 17.31
CA SER A 7 -8.20 -21.08 16.99
C SER A 7 -9.36 -20.62 16.13
N LYS A 8 -9.98 -19.49 16.50
CA LYS A 8 -11.02 -18.83 15.69
C LYS A 8 -10.49 -18.34 14.34
N PHE A 9 -9.16 -18.27 14.20
CA PHE A 9 -8.49 -17.76 13.01
C PHE A 9 -7.99 -18.86 12.06
N ARG A 10 -8.31 -20.13 12.33
CA ARG A 10 -7.82 -21.28 11.53
C ARG A 10 -8.24 -21.21 10.05
N HIS A 11 -9.27 -20.44 9.73
CA HIS A 11 -9.83 -20.32 8.38
C HIS A 11 -9.74 -18.90 7.80
N LEU A 12 -8.91 -18.02 8.38
CA LEU A 12 -8.68 -16.70 7.77
C LEU A 12 -7.81 -16.84 6.51
N TYR A 13 -8.22 -16.17 5.43
CA TYR A 13 -7.46 -16.01 4.21
C TYR A 13 -7.49 -14.55 3.77
N GLY A 14 -6.41 -14.09 3.15
CA GLY A 14 -6.37 -12.77 2.52
C GLY A 14 -7.18 -12.78 1.22
N CYS A 15 -7.90 -11.70 0.96
CA CYS A 15 -8.50 -11.43 -0.35
C CYS A 15 -7.77 -10.23 -0.95
N VAL A 16 -7.09 -10.43 -2.07
CA VAL A 16 -6.39 -9.36 -2.78
C VAL A 16 -7.40 -8.57 -3.59
N SER A 17 -7.33 -7.24 -3.54
CA SER A 17 -8.17 -6.35 -4.33
C SER A 17 -7.93 -6.55 -5.83
N ARG A 18 -8.94 -6.25 -6.65
CA ARG A 18 -8.82 -6.29 -8.11
C ARG A 18 -7.91 -5.16 -8.57
N LYS A 19 -7.32 -5.31 -9.75
CA LYS A 19 -6.40 -4.31 -10.33
C LYS A 19 -7.03 -2.91 -10.43
N GLU A 20 -8.33 -2.84 -10.73
CA GLU A 20 -9.11 -1.60 -10.77
C GLU A 20 -9.25 -0.89 -9.41
N ASP A 21 -9.08 -1.63 -8.31
CA ASP A 21 -9.14 -1.14 -6.93
C ASP A 21 -7.73 -0.88 -6.35
N CYS A 22 -6.69 -0.96 -7.18
CA CYS A 22 -5.28 -0.78 -6.79
C CYS A 22 -4.71 0.55 -7.31
N TYR A 23 -3.68 1.05 -6.61
CA TYR A 23 -2.91 2.21 -7.05
C TYR A 23 -1.82 1.77 -8.04
N GLU A 24 -1.87 2.30 -9.26
CA GLU A 24 -0.89 2.00 -10.32
C GLU A 24 -0.03 3.23 -10.66
N GLY A 25 1.13 2.99 -11.28
CA GLY A 25 2.03 4.06 -11.73
C GLY A 25 2.90 4.70 -10.64
N VAL A 26 2.86 4.18 -9.41
CA VAL A 26 3.71 4.67 -8.30
C VAL A 26 5.08 3.98 -8.34
N LYS A 27 6.15 4.76 -8.52
CA LYS A 27 7.54 4.27 -8.45
C LYS A 27 8.02 4.24 -7.00
N VAL A 28 7.76 3.14 -6.31
CA VAL A 28 8.19 2.92 -4.92
C VAL A 28 9.72 2.89 -4.84
N THR A 29 10.27 3.43 -3.75
CA THR A 29 11.72 3.40 -3.51
C THR A 29 12.29 1.99 -3.52
N SER A 30 13.46 1.82 -4.15
CA SER A 30 14.27 0.59 -4.14
C SER A 30 15.22 0.51 -2.94
N ASN A 31 15.22 1.54 -2.08
CA ASN A 31 16.11 1.64 -0.93
C ASN A 31 15.78 0.56 0.11
N ALA A 32 16.75 -0.28 0.46
CA ALA A 32 16.55 -1.44 1.33
C ALA A 32 16.74 -1.17 2.83
N HIS A 33 16.86 0.09 3.26
CA HIS A 33 16.99 0.43 4.67
C HIS A 33 15.65 0.24 5.40
N ASP A 34 15.60 -0.70 6.37
CA ASP A 34 14.46 -1.18 7.20
C ASP A 34 13.35 -0.16 7.54
N SER A 35 12.58 0.27 6.55
CA SER A 35 11.53 1.27 6.68
C SER A 35 10.26 0.77 6.02
N ASN A 36 9.12 1.00 6.67
CA ASN A 36 7.82 0.82 6.02
C ASN A 36 7.73 1.84 4.88
N PHE A 37 7.74 1.39 3.62
CA PHE A 37 7.69 2.28 2.45
C PHE A 37 6.28 2.84 2.19
N CYS A 38 5.27 2.33 2.89
CA CYS A 38 3.91 2.84 2.82
C CYS A 38 3.25 2.89 4.20
N GLU A 39 2.40 3.88 4.38
CA GLU A 39 1.53 4.04 5.55
C GLU A 39 0.14 4.47 5.10
N VAL A 40 -0.89 4.00 5.79
CA VAL A 40 -2.28 4.23 5.41
C VAL A 40 -3.12 4.67 6.59
N ASN A 41 -4.02 5.61 6.34
CA ASN A 41 -5.11 5.97 7.22
C ASN A 41 -6.44 5.90 6.44
N PRO A 42 -7.61 6.03 7.08
CA PRO A 42 -8.91 5.93 6.38
C PRO A 42 -9.18 6.97 5.28
N LYS A 43 -8.32 7.99 5.12
CA LYS A 43 -8.47 9.06 4.13
C LYS A 43 -7.35 9.08 3.08
N PHE A 44 -6.15 8.63 3.42
CA PHE A 44 -4.93 8.82 2.65
C PHE A 44 -4.01 7.61 2.73
N VAL A 45 -3.25 7.43 1.66
CA VAL A 45 -2.12 6.51 1.55
C VAL A 45 -0.87 7.33 1.29
N ALA A 46 0.17 7.17 2.11
CA ALA A 46 1.48 7.77 1.91
C ALA A 46 2.45 6.69 1.41
N ILE A 47 3.21 6.99 0.35
CA ILE A 47 4.16 6.05 -0.27
C ILE A 47 5.49 6.75 -0.52
N VAL A 48 6.59 6.16 -0.06
CA VAL A 48 7.94 6.63 -0.34
C VAL A 48 8.31 6.27 -1.78
N ILE A 49 8.69 7.27 -2.57
CA ILE A 49 9.03 7.09 -3.98
C ILE A 49 10.53 7.16 -4.23
N GLU A 50 10.97 6.54 -5.32
CA GLU A 50 12.35 6.65 -5.76
C GLU A 50 12.67 8.08 -6.20
N SER A 51 13.71 8.67 -5.62
CA SER A 51 14.21 10.00 -5.96
C SER A 51 15.73 10.03 -5.84
N ILE A 52 16.37 10.79 -6.72
CA ILE A 52 17.83 10.93 -6.84
C ILE A 52 18.47 11.46 -5.54
N GLY A 53 17.71 12.16 -4.69
CA GLY A 53 18.18 12.73 -3.42
C GLY A 53 17.70 12.03 -2.14
N GLY A 54 16.93 10.95 -2.25
CA GLY A 54 16.30 10.27 -1.10
C GLY A 54 15.21 11.11 -0.41
N GLY A 55 14.31 10.44 0.35
CA GLY A 55 13.37 11.11 1.25
C GLY A 55 12.12 11.75 0.63
N VAL A 56 11.78 11.42 -0.62
CA VAL A 56 10.54 11.92 -1.27
C VAL A 56 9.40 10.91 -1.08
N PHE A 57 8.19 11.41 -0.82
CA PHE A 57 6.98 10.60 -0.73
C PHE A 57 5.81 11.27 -1.44
N ILE A 58 4.83 10.47 -1.85
CA ILE A 58 3.54 10.90 -2.40
C ILE A 58 2.42 10.60 -1.41
N VAL A 59 1.39 11.43 -1.37
CA VAL A 59 0.17 11.20 -0.60
C VAL A 59 -1.01 11.13 -1.56
N ILE A 60 -1.75 10.03 -1.50
CA ILE A 60 -2.90 9.75 -2.37
C ILE A 60 -4.15 9.68 -1.50
N PRO A 61 -5.18 10.51 -1.73
CA PRO A 61 -6.45 10.36 -1.03
C PRO A 61 -7.21 9.14 -1.55
N ILE A 62 -7.75 8.33 -0.63
CA ILE A 62 -8.38 7.03 -0.92
C ILE A 62 -9.59 7.15 -1.87
N ASN A 63 -10.25 8.31 -1.90
CA ASN A 63 -11.40 8.56 -2.76
C ASN A 63 -11.05 9.13 -4.14
N GLN A 64 -9.76 9.34 -4.47
CA GLN A 64 -9.35 9.75 -5.81
C GLN A 64 -8.57 8.63 -6.49
N VAL A 65 -9.16 8.06 -7.52
CA VAL A 65 -8.46 7.17 -8.45
C VAL A 65 -7.47 8.03 -9.26
N ILE A 66 -6.25 7.51 -9.44
CA ILE A 66 -5.05 8.22 -9.96
C ILE A 66 -5.23 8.81 -11.37
N GLU A 67 -6.30 8.50 -12.11
CA GLU A 67 -6.59 9.14 -13.39
C GLU A 67 -6.72 10.68 -13.31
N SER A 68 -7.08 11.22 -12.15
CA SER A 68 -7.24 12.68 -11.97
C SER A 68 -5.92 13.47 -11.87
N LEU A 69 -4.82 12.84 -11.44
CA LEU A 69 -3.53 13.55 -11.27
C LEU A 69 -2.74 13.70 -12.57
N LEU A 70 -2.95 12.83 -13.57
CA LEU A 70 -2.35 12.96 -14.90
C LEU A 70 -3.11 13.95 -15.82
N SER A 71 -4.34 14.33 -15.46
CA SER A 71 -5.16 15.32 -16.20
C SER A 71 -4.88 16.77 -15.78
N MET A 72 -4.19 16.98 -14.64
CA MET A 72 -3.85 18.30 -14.12
C MET A 72 -2.39 18.72 -14.37
N ALA A 73 -1.62 17.93 -15.13
CA ALA A 73 -0.24 18.21 -15.51
C ALA A 73 -0.14 18.60 -16.99
#